data_AF-A0A1Q8AV58-F1
#
_entry.id   AF-A0A1Q8AV58-F1
#
_cell.length_a   1.000
_cell.length_b   1.000
_cell.length_c   1.000
_cell.angle_alpha   90.00
_cell.angle_beta   90.00
_cell.angle_gamma   90.00
#
_symmetry.space_group_name_H-M   'P 1'
#
loop_
_entity.id
_entity.type
_entity.pdbx_description
1 polymer ?
#
loop_
_entity_poly.entity_id
_entity_poly.type
_entity_poly.pdbx_seq_one_letter_code
_entity_poly.pdbx_strand_id
1 'polypeptide(L)'
;MKRYTSSQVRQRLSAVLDAAERGEHVVIERRGVRFALRAERASDARPRRRRSLIQWLDPAVAEGQWTWTWSPRGLKFKSRLNKR
;
A
#
# COMPACT_ATOMS: atom_id res chain seq x y z
N MET A 1 17.54 15.26 21.94
CA MET A 1 17.19 14.09 22.78
C MET A 1 16.50 14.61 24.03
N LYS A 2 15.20 14.32 24.22
CA LYS A 2 14.45 14.78 25.41
C LYS A 2 14.30 13.62 26.40
N ARG A 3 14.63 13.87 27.67
CA ARG A 3 14.49 12.90 28.76
C ARG A 3 13.33 13.29 29.65
N TYR A 4 12.47 12.33 29.95
CA TYR A 4 11.34 12.51 30.86
C TYR A 4 11.38 11.46 31.97
N THR A 5 10.96 11.85 33.16
CA THR A 5 10.64 10.88 34.22
C THR A 5 9.27 10.26 33.98
N SER A 6 9.00 9.12 34.60
CA SER A 6 7.66 8.50 34.51
C SER A 6 6.52 9.42 34.96
N SER A 7 6.76 10.31 35.94
CA SER A 7 5.77 11.27 36.42
C SER A 7 5.47 12.36 35.39
N GLN A 8 6.49 12.86 34.70
CA GLN A 8 6.34 13.86 33.64
C GLN A 8 5.60 13.29 32.42
N VAL A 9 5.88 12.04 32.05
CA VAL A 9 5.15 11.35 30.97
C VAL A 9 3.68 11.18 31.34
N ARG A 10 3.36 10.81 32.59
CA ARG A 10 1.97 10.65 33.03
C ARG A 10 1.19 11.97 32.99
N GLN A 11 1.81 13.09 33.33
CA GLN A 11 1.18 14.41 33.30
C GLN A 11 1.04 14.99 31.88
N ARG A 12 1.94 14.64 30.96
CA ARG A 12 2.07 15.27 29.64
C ARG A 12 2.18 14.26 28.51
N LEU A 13 1.40 13.18 28.59
CA LEU A 13 1.52 12.05 27.67
C LEU A 13 1.37 12.48 26.20
N SER A 14 0.35 13.28 25.89
CA SER A 14 0.10 13.75 24.52
C SER A 14 1.31 14.49 23.93
N ALA A 15 1.86 15.46 24.65
CA ALA A 15 3.03 16.21 24.18
C ALA A 15 4.29 15.34 23.99
N VAL A 16 4.42 14.27 24.78
CA VAL A 16 5.50 13.29 24.65
C VAL A 16 5.31 12.42 23.40
N LEU A 17 4.06 12.01 23.10
CA LEU A 17 3.71 11.30 21.88
C LEU A 17 3.92 12.17 20.64
N ASP A 18 3.48 13.43 20.66
CA ASP A 18 3.67 14.39 19.56
C ASP A 18 5.16 14.61 19.25
N ALA A 19 6.00 14.69 20.29
CA ALA A 19 7.44 14.78 20.11
C ALA A 19 8.02 13.53 19.42
N ALA A 20 7.56 12.34 19.81
CA ALA A 20 7.99 11.09 19.18
C ALA A 20 7.45 10.92 17.75
N GLU A 21 6.22 11.34 17.46
CA GLU A 21 5.63 11.32 16.11
C GLU A 21 6.34 12.26 15.13
N ARG A 22 6.81 13.42 15.62
CA ARG A 22 7.67 14.35 14.86
C ARG A 22 9.09 13.82 14.64
N GLY A 23 9.41 12.65 15.19
CA GLY A 23 10.72 12.00 15.03
C GLY A 23 11.78 12.46 16.05
N GLU A 24 11.39 13.16 17.10
CA GLU A 24 12.32 13.49 18.18
C GLU A 24 12.66 12.25 19.00
N HIS A 25 13.94 12.06 19.31
CA HIS A 25 14.37 11.00 20.24
C HIS A 25 13.93 11.33 21.68
N VAL A 26 12.94 10.57 22.15
CA VAL A 26 12.38 10.64 23.50
C VAL A 26 12.87 9.46 24.34
N VAL A 27 13.39 9.74 25.53
CA VAL A 27 13.81 8.71 26.50
C VAL A 27 13.07 8.91 27.81
N ILE A 28 12.52 7.83 28.36
CA ILE A 28 11.77 7.81 29.60
C ILE A 28 12.59 7.06 30.63
N GLU A 29 12.82 7.66 31.79
CA GLU A 29 13.56 7.04 32.89
C GLU A 29 12.63 6.68 34.05
N ARG A 30 12.71 5.42 34.49
CA ARG A 30 11.95 4.89 35.63
C ARG A 30 12.81 3.92 36.42
N ARG A 31 13.11 4.26 37.69
CA ARG A 31 13.86 3.41 38.63
C ARG A 31 15.17 2.88 38.03
N GLY A 32 15.93 3.75 37.35
CA GLY A 32 17.20 3.40 36.69
C GLY A 32 17.06 2.69 35.33
N VAL A 33 15.85 2.35 34.89
CA VAL A 33 15.60 1.77 33.57
C VAL A 33 15.26 2.88 32.57
N ARG A 34 15.91 2.86 31.41
CA ARG A 34 15.68 3.80 30.31
C ARG A 34 14.86 3.12 29.21
N PHE A 35 13.75 3.72 28.85
CA PHE A 35 12.89 3.32 27.73
C PHE A 35 13.03 4.35 26.62
N ALA A 36 13.22 3.91 25.38
CA ALA A 36 13.18 4.80 24.22
C ALA A 36 11.78 4.75 23.61
N LEU A 37 11.18 5.92 23.35
CA LEU A 37 9.93 6.02 22.63
C LEU A 37 10.24 6.30 21.16
N ARG A 38 9.69 5.48 20.26
CA ARG A 38 9.80 5.66 18.82
C ARG A 38 8.40 5.51 18.22
N ALA A 39 7.99 6.48 17.40
CA ALA A 39 6.78 6.32 16.62
C ALA A 39 7.02 5.26 15.53
N GLU A 40 6.24 4.20 15.59
CA GLU A 40 6.17 3.21 14.52
C GLU A 40 5.02 3.63 13.61
N ARG A 41 5.35 4.15 12.43
CA ARG A 41 4.33 4.36 11.40
C ARG A 41 3.97 2.98 10.89
N ALA A 42 2.68 2.63 10.92
CA ALA A 42 2.19 1.53 10.12
C ALA A 42 2.73 1.77 8.71
N SER A 43 3.61 0.88 8.24
CA SER A 43 4.06 0.88 6.85
C SER A 43 2.79 1.01 6.03
N ASP A 44 2.68 2.06 5.20
CA ASP A 44 1.60 2.20 4.24
C ASP A 44 1.56 0.89 3.48
N ALA A 45 0.67 0.00 3.91
CA ALA A 45 0.64 -1.35 3.42
C ALA A 45 0.30 -1.18 1.96
N ARG A 46 1.30 -1.39 1.09
CA ARG A 46 1.15 -1.23 -0.37
C ARG A 46 -0.20 -1.83 -0.72
N PRO A 47 -1.14 -1.04 -1.27
CA PRO A 47 -2.50 -1.51 -1.43
C PRO A 47 -2.43 -2.83 -2.17
N ARG A 48 -2.90 -3.91 -1.51
CA ARG A 48 -2.94 -5.25 -2.11
C ARG A 48 -3.58 -5.06 -3.48
N ARG A 49 -2.82 -5.33 -4.54
CA ARG A 49 -3.27 -5.15 -5.93
C ARG A 49 -4.56 -5.94 -6.09
N ARG A 50 -5.70 -5.24 -6.05
CA ARG A 50 -7.03 -5.86 -6.13
C ARG A 50 -7.06 -6.60 -7.46
N ARG A 51 -7.33 -7.91 -7.43
CA ARG A 51 -7.54 -8.68 -8.67
C ARG A 51 -8.76 -8.05 -9.36
N SER A 52 -8.61 -7.67 -10.63
CA SER A 52 -9.73 -7.15 -11.41
C SER A 52 -10.80 -8.24 -11.50
N LEU A 53 -12.01 -7.94 -11.03
CA LEU A 53 -13.18 -8.81 -11.21
C LEU A 53 -13.76 -8.68 -12.62
N ILE A 54 -13.40 -7.62 -13.34
CA ILE A 54 -13.83 -7.35 -14.71
C ILE A 54 -12.71 -7.77 -15.64
N GLN A 55 -13.01 -8.71 -16.54
CA GLN A 55 -12.13 -9.11 -17.63
C GLN A 55 -12.57 -8.38 -18.90
N TRP A 56 -11.62 -7.75 -19.58
CA TRP A 56 -11.87 -7.15 -20.89
C TRP A 56 -11.90 -8.26 -21.94
N LEU A 57 -13.06 -8.45 -22.56
CA LEU A 57 -13.25 -9.32 -23.71
C LEU A 57 -13.19 -8.48 -24.99
N ASP A 58 -12.47 -8.95 -26.01
CA ASP A 58 -12.46 -8.29 -27.32
C ASP A 58 -13.91 -8.25 -27.86
N PRO A 59 -14.45 -7.08 -28.25
CA PRO A 59 -15.81 -6.97 -28.76
C PRO A 59 -16.09 -7.92 -29.92
N ALA A 60 -15.11 -8.20 -30.78
CA ALA A 60 -15.29 -9.13 -31.89
C ALA A 60 -15.54 -10.56 -31.40
N VAL A 61 -14.93 -10.95 -30.28
CA VAL A 61 -15.18 -12.24 -29.62
C VAL A 61 -16.58 -12.26 -29.01
N ALA A 62 -16.96 -11.20 -28.29
CA ALA A 62 -18.28 -11.08 -27.67
C ALA A 62 -19.42 -11.11 -28.71
N GLU A 63 -19.23 -10.46 -29.85
CA GLU A 63 -20.23 -10.34 -30.92
C GLU A 63 -20.19 -11.51 -31.93
N GLY A 64 -19.32 -12.51 -31.72
CA GLY A 64 -19.15 -13.63 -32.64
C GLY A 64 -18.58 -13.24 -34.01
N GLN A 65 -18.07 -12.03 -34.15
CA GLN A 65 -17.53 -11.47 -35.39
C GLN A 65 -16.02 -11.71 -35.49
N TRP A 66 -15.60 -12.98 -35.39
CA TRP A 66 -14.20 -13.35 -35.47
C TRP A 66 -13.96 -14.57 -36.36
N THR A 67 -12.73 -14.70 -36.82
CA THR A 67 -12.28 -15.85 -37.60
C THR A 67 -10.80 -16.12 -37.37
N TRP A 68 -10.35 -17.29 -37.79
CA TRP A 68 -8.94 -17.64 -37.79
C TRP A 68 -8.40 -17.62 -39.21
N THR A 69 -7.21 -17.06 -39.38
CA THR A 69 -6.46 -17.10 -40.64
C THR A 69 -5.17 -17.87 -40.46
N TRP A 70 -4.87 -18.77 -41.40
CA TRP A 70 -3.62 -19.50 -41.43
C TRP A 70 -2.44 -18.57 -41.76
N SER A 71 -1.34 -18.71 -41.02
CA SER A 71 -0.06 -18.06 -41.29
C SER A 71 1.08 -19.07 -41.13
N PRO A 72 2.30 -18.78 -41.65
CA PRO A 72 3.44 -19.66 -41.49
C PRO A 72 3.82 -19.98 -40.04
N ARG A 73 3.35 -19.17 -39.07
CA ARG A 73 3.55 -19.37 -37.63
C ARG A 73 2.30 -19.94 -36.93
N GLY A 74 1.31 -20.43 -37.68
CA GLY A 74 0.06 -20.99 -37.16
C GLY A 74 -1.17 -20.09 -37.36
N LEU A 75 -2.26 -20.45 -36.67
CA LEU A 75 -3.54 -19.76 -36.70
C LEU A 75 -3.44 -18.39 -36.01
N LYS A 76 -3.88 -17.33 -36.72
CA LYS A 76 -3.95 -15.96 -36.20
C LYS A 76 -5.40 -15.50 -36.11
N PHE A 77 -5.76 -14.86 -34.99
CA PHE A 77 -7.06 -14.26 -34.79
C PHE A 77 -7.27 -13.09 -35.74
N LYS A 78 -8.44 -13.01 -36.35
CA LYS A 78 -8.87 -11.91 -37.21
C LYS A 78 -10.26 -11.45 -36.81
N SER A 79 -10.34 -10.24 -36.26
CA SER A 79 -11.61 -9.54 -36.04
C SER A 79 -12.27 -9.17 -37.36
N ARG A 80 -13.59 -9.36 -37.44
CA ARG A 80 -14.46 -8.92 -38.54
C ARG A 80 -15.29 -7.69 -38.17
N LEU A 81 -15.09 -7.13 -36.98
CA LEU A 81 -15.72 -5.87 -36.65
C LEU A 81 -15.15 -4.77 -37.53
N ASN A 82 -16.04 -4.07 -38.21
CA ASN A 82 -15.69 -2.87 -38.92
C ASN A 82 -15.33 -1.82 -37.86
N LYS A 83 -14.08 -1.35 -37.85
CA LYS A 83 -13.67 -0.24 -36.97
C LYS A 83 -14.48 0.98 -37.39
N ARG A 84 -15.48 1.35 -36.59
CA ARG A 84 -16.14 2.66 -36.67
C ARG A 84 -15.32 3.69 -35.92
#